data_AF-A0A3D0TFL4-F1
#
_entry.id   AF-A0A3D0TFL4-F1
#
_cell.length_a   1.000
_cell.length_b   1.000
_cell.length_c   1.000
_cell.angle_alpha   90.00
_cell.angle_beta   90.00
_cell.angle_gamma   90.00
#
_symmetry.space_group_name_H-M   'P 1'
#
loop_
_entity.id
_entity.type
_entity.pdbx_description
1 polymer ?
#
loop_
_entity_poly.entity_id
_entity_poly.type
_entity_poly.pdbx_seq_one_letter_code
_entity_poly.pdbx_strand_id
1 'polypeptide(L)'
;GKTQDVSLKTIEKAPKDTQQKYHAISSKGESLKIVEADVLSSSTKDDIKTQLPKAIVVKKNLKKDVEILYASFKKFKETHSNAEEIKEFKMACDKVILAAQKSHTEIKEKVYTIYDKNK
;
A
#
# COMPACT_ATOMS: atom_id res chain seq x y z
N GLY A 1 -7.52 -0.58 -22.86
CA GLY A 1 -7.09 -1.94 -23.25
C GLY A 1 -7.02 -2.81 -22.01
N LYS A 2 -7.57 -4.03 -22.11
CA LYS A 2 -7.71 -5.08 -21.09
C LYS A 2 -6.50 -5.22 -20.14
N THR A 3 -6.66 -4.81 -18.88
CA THR A 3 -5.90 -5.36 -17.73
C THR A 3 -6.73 -5.24 -16.45
N GLN A 4 -8.00 -5.65 -16.47
CA GLN A 4 -8.69 -5.96 -15.21
C GLN A 4 -8.13 -7.30 -14.70
N ASP A 5 -6.95 -7.13 -14.09
CA ASP A 5 -6.25 -7.91 -13.07
C ASP A 5 -6.73 -9.36 -12.91
N VAL A 6 -6.06 -10.30 -13.55
CA VAL A 6 -6.20 -11.74 -13.27
C VAL A 6 -6.04 -12.01 -11.77
N SER A 7 -5.20 -11.23 -11.08
CA SER A 7 -5.04 -11.32 -9.63
C SER A 7 -6.30 -10.96 -8.85
N LEU A 8 -7.18 -10.05 -9.31
CA LEU A 8 -8.45 -9.74 -8.64
C LEU A 8 -9.43 -10.93 -8.68
N LYS A 9 -9.48 -11.66 -9.79
CA LYS A 9 -10.29 -12.90 -9.88
C LYS A 9 -9.80 -13.97 -8.91
N THR A 10 -8.51 -13.97 -8.62
CA THR A 10 -7.90 -14.91 -7.68
C THR A 10 -8.08 -14.47 -6.23
N ILE A 11 -8.15 -13.16 -5.95
CA ILE A 11 -8.62 -12.65 -4.65
C ILE A 11 -10.04 -13.18 -4.38
N GLU A 12 -10.96 -13.15 -5.34
CA GLU A 12 -12.35 -13.62 -5.19
C GLU A 12 -12.48 -15.12 -4.85
N LYS A 13 -11.42 -15.91 -5.06
CA LYS A 13 -11.37 -17.34 -4.70
C LYS A 13 -10.82 -17.59 -3.29
N ALA A 14 -10.22 -16.57 -2.66
CA ALA A 14 -9.75 -16.68 -1.28
C ALA A 14 -10.93 -16.69 -0.29
N PRO A 15 -10.74 -17.12 0.97
CA PRO A 15 -11.78 -17.02 1.99
C PRO A 15 -12.31 -15.58 2.15
N LYS A 16 -13.62 -15.41 2.44
CA LYS A 16 -14.26 -14.08 2.56
C LYS A 16 -13.51 -13.11 3.48
N ASP A 17 -13.02 -13.59 4.62
CA ASP A 17 -12.22 -12.78 5.54
C ASP A 17 -10.91 -12.27 4.90
N THR A 18 -10.24 -13.11 4.10
CA THR A 18 -9.04 -12.74 3.35
C THR A 18 -9.33 -11.75 2.23
N GLN A 19 -10.46 -11.91 1.53
CA GLN A 19 -10.94 -10.93 0.54
C GLN A 19 -11.19 -9.57 1.17
N GLN A 20 -11.96 -9.54 2.26
CA GLN A 20 -12.30 -8.30 2.98
C GLN A 20 -11.04 -7.58 3.46
N LYS A 21 -10.08 -8.33 4.02
CA LYS A 21 -8.77 -7.79 4.42
C LYS A 21 -8.03 -7.22 3.22
N TYR A 22 -7.90 -7.95 2.11
CA TYR A 22 -7.24 -7.43 0.92
C TYR A 22 -7.87 -6.12 0.43
N HIS A 23 -9.19 -6.06 0.27
CA HIS A 23 -9.88 -4.86 -0.22
C HIS A 23 -9.74 -3.67 0.73
N ALA A 24 -9.87 -3.89 2.05
CA ALA A 24 -9.68 -2.84 3.04
C ALA A 24 -8.27 -2.24 2.97
N ILE A 25 -7.25 -3.10 2.79
CA ILE A 25 -5.85 -2.70 2.75
C ILE A 25 -5.51 -2.02 1.43
N SER A 26 -6.04 -2.54 0.31
CA SER A 26 -5.92 -1.90 -1.00
C SER A 26 -6.53 -0.50 -1.00
N SER A 27 -7.70 -0.31 -0.40
CA SER A 27 -8.35 1.01 -0.27
C SER A 27 -7.51 1.99 0.57
N LYS A 28 -6.88 1.50 1.64
CA LYS A 28 -5.92 2.30 2.42
C LYS A 28 -4.64 2.62 1.64
N GLY A 29 -4.22 1.73 0.74
CA GLY A 29 -3.15 2.01 -0.22
C GLY A 29 -3.49 3.19 -1.14
N GLU A 30 -4.72 3.29 -1.63
CA GLU A 30 -5.18 4.47 -2.38
C GLU A 30 -5.22 5.73 -1.51
N SER A 31 -5.62 5.60 -0.23
CA SER A 31 -5.57 6.72 0.72
C SER A 31 -4.14 7.24 0.91
N LEU A 32 -3.14 6.35 0.91
CA LEU A 32 -1.72 6.72 0.99
C LEU A 32 -1.29 7.54 -0.22
N LYS A 33 -1.73 7.19 -1.44
CA LYS A 33 -1.40 7.96 -2.65
C LYS A 33 -1.96 9.39 -2.60
N ILE A 34 -3.13 9.58 -2.02
CA ILE A 34 -3.75 10.92 -1.88
C ILE A 34 -2.90 11.78 -0.96
N VAL A 35 -2.62 11.31 0.26
CA VAL A 35 -1.81 12.07 1.23
C VAL A 35 -0.35 12.22 0.78
N GLU A 36 0.16 11.28 -0.01
CA GLU A 36 1.44 11.41 -0.70
C GLU A 36 1.41 12.59 -1.67
N ALA A 37 0.42 12.68 -2.55
CA ALA A 37 0.30 13.79 -3.49
C ALA A 37 0.25 15.16 -2.78
N ASP A 38 -0.43 15.24 -1.63
CA ASP A 38 -0.45 16.45 -0.79
C ASP A 38 0.95 16.82 -0.27
N VAL A 39 1.73 15.82 0.16
CA VAL A 39 3.12 16.05 0.61
C VAL A 39 4.03 16.40 -0.58
N LEU A 40 3.88 15.74 -1.72
CA LEU A 40 4.70 15.97 -2.90
C LEU A 40 4.43 17.33 -3.56
N SER A 41 3.20 17.84 -3.46
CA SER A 41 2.82 19.18 -3.92
C SER A 41 3.25 20.31 -2.97
N SER A 42 3.62 19.97 -1.73
CA SER A 42 4.12 20.95 -0.75
C SER A 42 5.36 21.68 -1.28
N SER A 43 5.42 22.99 -1.08
CA SER A 43 6.55 23.81 -1.55
C SER A 43 7.34 24.45 -0.41
N THR A 44 6.72 24.55 0.77
CA THR A 44 7.31 25.17 1.95
C THR A 44 7.46 24.20 3.12
N LYS A 45 8.24 24.59 4.12
CA LYS A 45 8.34 23.84 5.38
C LYS A 45 7.00 23.78 6.12
N ASP A 46 6.19 24.82 6.05
CA ASP A 46 4.90 24.87 6.77
C ASP A 46 3.83 23.98 6.09
N ASP A 47 3.87 23.87 4.76
CA ASP A 47 3.06 22.88 4.04
C ASP A 47 3.41 21.46 4.52
N ILE A 48 4.71 21.13 4.57
CA ILE A 48 5.18 19.83 5.04
C ILE A 48 4.76 19.58 6.49
N LYS A 49 4.86 20.56 7.39
CA LYS A 49 4.40 20.42 8.79
C LYS A 49 2.89 20.11 8.87
N THR A 50 2.11 20.59 7.92
CA THR A 50 0.65 20.36 7.87
C THR A 50 0.30 18.99 7.29
N GLN A 51 0.97 18.58 6.20
CA GLN A 51 0.61 17.36 5.46
C GLN A 51 1.33 16.10 5.95
N LEU A 52 2.60 16.22 6.38
CA LEU A 52 3.41 15.08 6.81
C LEU A 52 2.78 14.29 7.97
N PRO A 53 2.18 14.90 9.01
CA PRO A 53 1.51 14.15 10.07
C PRO A 53 0.38 13.24 9.54
N LYS A 54 -0.40 13.71 8.55
CA LYS A 54 -1.46 12.92 7.93
C LYS A 54 -0.89 11.70 7.21
N ALA A 55 0.16 11.91 6.42
CA ALA A 55 0.86 10.83 5.72
C ALA A 55 1.48 9.81 6.69
N ILE A 56 2.05 10.27 7.82
CA ILE A 56 2.58 9.39 8.88
C ILE A 56 1.49 8.50 9.48
N VAL A 57 0.31 9.07 9.79
CA VAL A 57 -0.81 8.31 10.37
C VAL A 57 -1.29 7.24 9.40
N VAL A 58 -1.54 7.59 8.13
CA VAL A 58 -1.97 6.64 7.10
C VAL A 58 -0.94 5.53 6.91
N LYS A 59 0.35 5.88 6.81
CA LYS A 59 1.45 4.91 6.68
C LYS A 59 1.54 3.97 7.89
N LYS A 60 1.41 4.49 9.12
CA LYS A 60 1.48 3.68 10.35
C LYS A 60 0.37 2.64 10.38
N ASN A 61 -0.83 3.01 9.95
CA ASN A 61 -1.95 2.08 9.83
C ASN A 61 -1.66 1.03 8.74
N LEU A 62 -1.22 1.47 7.55
CA LEU A 62 -0.92 0.58 6.44
C LEU A 62 0.16 -0.46 6.76
N LYS A 63 1.16 -0.13 7.58
CA LYS A 63 2.18 -1.10 8.03
C LYS A 63 1.54 -2.28 8.76
N LYS A 64 0.68 -2.02 9.75
CA LYS A 64 -0.02 -3.06 10.51
C LYS A 64 -0.94 -3.89 9.61
N ASP A 65 -1.61 -3.20 8.71
CA ASP A 65 -2.50 -3.79 7.72
C ASP A 65 -1.74 -4.76 6.79
N VAL A 66 -0.57 -4.38 6.28
CA VAL A 66 0.28 -5.25 5.44
C VAL A 66 0.69 -6.54 6.17
N GLU A 67 0.99 -6.46 7.47
CA GLU A 67 1.29 -7.65 8.29
C GLU A 67 0.08 -8.60 8.35
N ILE A 68 -1.13 -8.06 8.49
CA ILE A 68 -2.39 -8.81 8.46
C ILE A 68 -2.63 -9.44 7.07
N LEU A 69 -2.32 -8.71 6.00
CA LEU A 69 -2.45 -9.22 4.63
C LEU A 69 -1.54 -10.42 4.40
N TYR A 70 -0.28 -10.32 4.85
CA TYR A 70 0.68 -11.40 4.69
C TYR A 70 0.31 -12.64 5.53
N ALA A 71 -0.22 -12.45 6.74
CA ALA A 71 -0.78 -13.55 7.53
C ALA A 71 -1.96 -14.23 6.81
N SER A 72 -2.83 -13.44 6.17
CA SER A 72 -3.97 -13.96 5.39
C SER A 72 -3.50 -14.72 4.14
N PHE A 73 -2.46 -14.24 3.45
CA PHE A 73 -1.82 -14.94 2.35
C PHE A 73 -1.23 -16.28 2.80
N LYS A 74 -0.53 -16.34 3.95
CA LYS A 74 -0.01 -17.61 4.48
C LYS A 74 -1.11 -18.64 4.67
N LYS A 75 -2.22 -18.23 5.27
CA LYS A 75 -3.40 -19.09 5.45
C LYS A 75 -3.97 -19.54 4.12
N PHE A 76 -4.12 -18.63 3.15
CA PHE A 76 -4.58 -18.98 1.81
C PHE A 76 -3.67 -20.01 1.15
N LYS A 77 -2.35 -19.81 1.21
CA LYS A 77 -1.34 -20.75 0.69
C LYS A 77 -1.42 -22.14 1.34
N GLU A 78 -1.73 -22.23 2.63
CA GLU A 78 -1.87 -23.51 3.36
C GLU A 78 -3.14 -24.26 2.98
N THR A 79 -4.23 -23.54 2.70
CA THR A 79 -5.55 -24.14 2.45
C THR A 79 -5.87 -24.33 0.96
N HIS A 80 -5.07 -23.75 0.06
CA HIS A 80 -5.34 -23.71 -1.36
C HIS A 80 -4.32 -24.53 -2.13
N SER A 81 -4.78 -25.36 -3.09
CA SER A 81 -3.91 -26.32 -3.78
C SER A 81 -3.38 -25.82 -5.13
N ASN A 82 -3.96 -24.75 -5.68
CA ASN A 82 -3.57 -24.23 -6.99
C ASN A 82 -2.38 -23.27 -6.88
N ALA A 83 -1.22 -23.69 -7.36
CA ALA A 83 0.03 -22.94 -7.28
C ALA A 83 0.02 -21.61 -8.08
N GLU A 84 -0.66 -21.56 -9.24
CA GLU A 84 -0.79 -20.33 -10.02
C GLU A 84 -1.63 -19.30 -9.27
N GLU A 85 -2.74 -19.73 -8.68
CA GLU A 85 -3.61 -18.84 -7.90
C GLU A 85 -2.91 -18.33 -6.63
N ILE A 86 -2.14 -19.17 -5.94
CA ILE A 86 -1.29 -18.73 -4.82
C ILE A 86 -0.28 -17.68 -5.29
N LYS A 87 0.36 -17.89 -6.43
CA LYS A 87 1.33 -16.94 -7.00
C LYS A 87 0.68 -15.62 -7.35
N GLU A 88 -0.49 -15.64 -7.97
CA GLU A 88 -1.25 -14.43 -8.32
C GLU A 88 -1.72 -13.66 -7.09
N PHE A 89 -2.21 -14.34 -6.06
CA PHE A 89 -2.57 -13.72 -4.79
C PHE A 89 -1.35 -13.05 -4.14
N LYS A 90 -0.20 -13.73 -4.15
CA LYS A 90 1.06 -13.16 -3.66
C LYS A 90 1.42 -11.90 -4.44
N MET A 91 1.34 -11.94 -5.78
CA MET A 91 1.62 -10.79 -6.63
C MET A 91 0.70 -9.61 -6.34
N ALA A 92 -0.60 -9.85 -6.08
CA ALA A 92 -1.52 -8.81 -5.67
C ALA A 92 -1.10 -8.14 -4.35
N CYS A 93 -0.71 -8.95 -3.35
CA CYS A 93 -0.20 -8.43 -2.09
C CYS A 93 1.09 -7.62 -2.29
N ASP A 94 2.03 -8.17 -3.06
CA ASP A 94 3.32 -7.53 -3.34
C ASP A 94 3.13 -6.17 -4.04
N LYS A 95 2.17 -6.04 -4.98
CA LYS A 95 1.84 -4.76 -5.62
C LYS A 95 1.46 -3.67 -4.60
N VAL A 96 0.63 -4.01 -3.62
CA VAL A 96 0.20 -3.07 -2.56
C VAL A 96 1.40 -2.67 -1.70
N ILE A 97 2.25 -3.63 -1.34
CA ILE A 97 3.45 -3.39 -0.52
C ILE A 97 4.45 -2.50 -1.25
N LEU A 98 4.75 -2.81 -2.51
CA LEU A 98 5.69 -2.06 -3.34
C LEU A 98 5.21 -0.62 -3.56
N ALA A 99 3.90 -0.42 -3.80
CA ALA A 99 3.33 0.92 -3.90
C ALA A 99 3.54 1.72 -2.60
N ALA A 100 3.26 1.11 -1.44
CA ALA A 100 3.47 1.77 -0.14
C ALA A 100 4.95 2.10 0.15
N GLN A 101 5.87 1.21 -0.24
CA GLN A 101 7.30 1.44 -0.11
C GLN A 101 7.78 2.57 -1.01
N LYS A 102 7.32 2.58 -2.26
CA LYS A 102 7.60 3.67 -3.21
C LYS A 102 7.14 5.01 -2.65
N SER A 103 5.89 5.08 -2.18
CA SER A 103 5.36 6.31 -1.59
C SER A 103 6.15 6.79 -0.37
N HIS A 104 6.65 5.85 0.44
CA HIS A 104 7.52 6.21 1.54
C HIS A 104 8.82 6.89 1.06
N THR A 105 9.47 6.34 0.04
CA THR A 105 10.71 6.90 -0.51
C THR A 105 10.48 8.29 -1.08
N GLU A 106 9.42 8.48 -1.87
CA GLU A 106 9.10 9.78 -2.49
C GLU A 106 8.79 10.85 -1.43
N ILE A 107 7.98 10.52 -0.42
CA ILE A 107 7.71 11.42 0.72
C ILE A 107 9.02 11.77 1.44
N LYS A 108 9.89 10.79 1.69
CA LYS A 108 11.16 10.99 2.38
C LYS A 108 12.03 11.97 1.58
N GLU A 109 12.24 11.71 0.30
CA GLU A 109 13.04 12.56 -0.59
C GLU A 109 12.50 13.99 -0.68
N LYS A 110 11.17 14.16 -0.75
CA LYS A 110 10.54 15.48 -0.75
C LYS A 110 10.81 16.26 0.53
N VAL A 111 10.66 15.60 1.69
CA VAL A 111 10.95 16.20 2.99
C VAL A 111 12.43 16.59 3.07
N TYR A 112 13.35 15.69 2.69
CA TYR A 112 14.78 16.04 2.64
C TYR A 112 15.03 17.24 1.74
N THR A 113 14.48 17.25 0.52
CA THR A 113 14.69 18.35 -0.42
C THR A 113 14.24 19.70 0.14
N ILE A 114 13.10 19.79 0.83
CA ILE A 114 12.62 21.06 1.41
C ILE A 114 13.47 21.49 2.61
N TYR A 115 13.92 20.55 3.43
CA TYR A 115 14.70 20.85 4.63
C TYR A 115 16.19 21.13 4.32
N ASP A 116 16.81 20.38 3.39
CA ASP A 116 18.21 20.54 2.96
C ASP A 116 18.42 21.71 1.99
N LYS A 117 17.38 22.20 1.28
CA LYS A 117 17.48 23.42 0.44
C LYS A 117 17.82 24.71 1.23
N ASN A 118 18.03 24.63 2.54
CA ASN A 118 18.43 25.74 3.40
C ASN A 118 19.88 25.60 3.92
N LYS A 119 20.73 24.84 3.22
CA LYS A 119 22.16 24.80 3.51
C LYS A 119 22.94 25.70 2.57
#